data_AF-A0A9P4UTZ7-F1
#
_entry.id   AF-A0A9P4UTZ7-F1
#
_cell.length_a   1.000
_cell.length_b   1.000
_cell.length_c   1.000
_cell.angle_alpha   90.00
_cell.angle_beta   90.00
_cell.angle_gamma   90.00
#
_symmetry.space_group_name_H-M   'P 1'
#
loop_
_entity.id
_entity.type
_entity.pdbx_description
1 polymer ?
#
loop_
_entity_poly.entity_id
_entity_poly.type
_entity_poly.pdbx_seq_one_letter_code
_entity_poly.pdbx_strand_id
1 'polypeptide(L)'
;MEKVQGKELEHTWYTMTAKERMAVVEKIVDIERMLFAIRFPASGSIYFKDSVGNRTTTIDLPLAVNRGKTDRFCIGPSTEFLWWYQRRDELAVNRGPWETPKELLEAVGHRELAWLQKFGKQRFPREPLYREFYGHQEVDPQLQVDSLRDYLKVAPHIIPENPELCQPTIRHPDLSPNNIFVSESGDITGVIDWQHSTILPMFLQAKIPKHFQNYGDDDSENFRRPELPTNFEFLEESEKANELELYRRRQLHYFYLGFTSTNNKPHFHAMGKHDLIVRNRLYDTAGRPWEGDNTSLKAELVQTSTYWPDIATSAMKEANFPVKYPDGDQLRDFIGINIDGWVPTESYEEAREKERYIKQQMLEAAETEDERKELDEHWPFQDHEELD
;
A
#
# COMPACT_ATOMS: atom_id res chain seq x y z
N MET A 1 19.73 -18.13 -14.13
CA MET A 1 20.25 -16.90 -13.51
C MET A 1 21.63 -17.19 -12.95
N GLU A 2 22.51 -16.19 -12.88
CA GLU A 2 23.81 -16.33 -12.21
C GLU A 2 23.62 -16.43 -10.69
N LYS A 3 24.52 -17.13 -9.99
CA LYS A 3 24.50 -17.23 -8.54
C LYS A 3 25.03 -15.93 -7.91
N VAL A 4 24.23 -15.29 -7.08
CA VAL A 4 24.65 -14.13 -6.29
C VAL A 4 25.64 -14.56 -5.21
N GLN A 5 26.74 -13.81 -5.08
CA GLN A 5 27.76 -14.03 -4.05
C GLN A 5 27.42 -13.27 -2.77
N GLY A 6 27.99 -13.66 -1.63
CA GLY A 6 27.77 -13.00 -0.34
C GLY A 6 26.79 -13.75 0.56
N LYS A 7 26.40 -13.13 1.67
CA LYS A 7 25.43 -13.65 2.64
C LYS A 7 24.16 -12.80 2.59
N GLU A 8 23.01 -13.43 2.86
CA GLU A 8 21.74 -12.72 3.03
C GLU A 8 21.85 -11.69 4.16
N LEU A 9 21.27 -10.51 3.96
CA LEU A 9 21.32 -9.41 4.92
C LEU A 9 20.68 -9.84 6.25
N GLU A 10 19.60 -10.62 6.22
CA GLU A 10 18.93 -11.16 7.41
C GLU A 10 19.90 -11.81 8.41
N HIS A 11 20.81 -12.66 7.91
CA HIS A 11 21.77 -13.40 8.74
C HIS A 11 22.84 -12.52 9.40
N THR A 12 23.06 -11.32 8.89
CA THR A 12 24.09 -10.40 9.40
C THR A 12 23.48 -9.20 10.13
N TRP A 13 22.20 -8.89 9.87
CA TRP A 13 21.51 -7.69 10.31
C TRP A 13 21.61 -7.43 11.81
N TYR A 14 21.29 -8.45 12.62
CA TYR A 14 21.27 -8.34 14.08
C TYR A 14 22.67 -8.23 14.70
N THR A 15 23.71 -8.61 13.96
CA THR A 15 25.12 -8.51 14.38
C THR A 15 25.81 -7.23 13.91
N MET A 16 25.20 -6.49 12.99
CA MET A 16 25.75 -5.24 12.47
C MET A 16 25.65 -4.10 13.48
N THR A 17 26.72 -3.31 13.55
CA THR A 17 26.72 -2.02 14.23
C THR A 17 25.74 -1.04 13.57
N ALA A 18 25.32 0.00 14.29
CA ALA A 18 24.44 1.03 13.73
C ALA A 18 25.05 1.71 12.48
N LYS A 19 26.38 1.89 12.45
CA LYS A 19 27.10 2.50 11.33
C LYS A 19 27.07 1.61 10.08
N GLU A 20 27.23 0.30 10.25
CA GLU A 20 27.13 -0.67 9.14
C GLU A 20 25.70 -0.72 8.59
N ARG A 21 24.70 -0.79 9.47
CA ARG A 21 23.28 -0.75 9.07
C ARG A 21 22.95 0.52 8.30
N MET A 22 23.39 1.67 8.78
CA MET A 22 23.24 2.96 8.09
C MET A 22 23.86 2.93 6.68
N ALA A 23 25.08 2.42 6.53
CA ALA A 23 25.76 2.32 5.24
C ALA A 23 25.06 1.36 4.26
N VAL A 24 24.48 0.26 4.76
CA VAL A 24 23.67 -0.65 3.93
C VAL A 24 22.39 0.04 3.47
N VAL A 25 21.67 0.72 4.36
CA VAL A 25 20.43 1.45 4.00
C VAL A 25 20.70 2.53 2.95
N GLU A 26 21.81 3.26 3.04
CA GLU A 26 22.21 4.23 2.01
C GLU A 26 22.36 3.57 0.63
N LYS A 27 23.02 2.41 0.56
CA LYS A 27 23.19 1.64 -0.69
C LYS A 27 21.85 1.13 -1.23
N ILE A 28 20.91 0.75 -0.37
CA ILE A 28 19.55 0.33 -0.78
C ILE A 28 18.80 1.52 -1.40
N VAL A 29 18.85 2.69 -0.77
CA VAL A 29 18.25 3.91 -1.32
C VAL A 29 18.90 4.29 -2.65
N ASP A 30 20.21 4.08 -2.81
CA ASP A 30 20.90 4.28 -4.09
C ASP A 30 20.42 3.32 -5.19
N ILE A 31 20.11 2.06 -4.86
CA ILE A 31 19.48 1.12 -5.80
C ILE A 31 18.11 1.66 -6.22
N GLU A 32 17.25 2.05 -5.28
CA GLU A 32 15.93 2.61 -5.63
C GLU A 32 16.04 3.90 -6.45
N ARG A 33 16.99 4.79 -6.12
CA ARG A 33 17.31 5.98 -6.93
C ARG A 33 17.66 5.61 -8.37
N MET A 34 18.49 4.59 -8.55
CA MET A 34 18.87 4.10 -9.89
C MET A 34 17.67 3.54 -10.65
N LEU A 35 16.79 2.78 -9.98
CA LEU A 35 15.59 2.22 -10.60
C LEU A 35 14.58 3.33 -10.97
N PHE A 36 14.37 4.29 -10.09
CA PHE A 36 13.43 5.42 -10.29
C PHE A 36 13.90 6.42 -11.36
N ALA A 37 15.20 6.43 -11.66
CA ALA A 37 15.74 7.23 -12.76
C ALA A 37 15.41 6.64 -14.15
N ILE A 38 14.98 5.38 -14.23
CA ILE A 38 14.67 4.73 -15.51
C ILE A 38 13.30 5.20 -16.01
N ARG A 39 13.27 5.80 -17.21
CA ARG A 39 12.06 6.33 -17.83
C ARG A 39 11.44 5.31 -18.79
N PHE A 40 10.46 4.55 -18.30
CA PHE A 40 9.75 3.57 -19.13
C PHE A 40 8.64 4.21 -19.98
N PRO A 41 8.37 3.68 -21.19
CA PRO A 41 7.36 4.24 -22.09
C PRO A 41 5.92 3.89 -21.67
N ALA A 42 5.72 2.86 -20.86
CA ALA A 42 4.42 2.35 -20.45
C ALA A 42 4.53 1.56 -19.14
N SER A 43 3.38 1.34 -18.49
CA SER A 43 3.24 0.46 -17.33
C SER A 43 3.00 -0.99 -17.79
N GLY A 44 3.48 -1.96 -17.01
CA GLY A 44 3.47 -3.38 -17.38
C GLY A 44 4.71 -4.12 -16.87
N SER A 45 5.19 -5.10 -17.62
CA SER A 45 6.40 -5.87 -17.26
C SER A 45 7.39 -5.94 -18.41
N ILE A 46 8.67 -6.17 -18.09
CA ILE A 46 9.76 -6.25 -19.07
C ILE A 46 9.83 -7.66 -19.66
N TYR A 47 9.87 -7.76 -20.99
CA TYR A 47 10.03 -9.02 -21.70
C TYR A 47 11.18 -8.94 -22.70
N PHE A 48 11.75 -10.10 -23.04
CA PHE A 48 12.48 -10.25 -24.30
C PHE A 48 11.48 -10.23 -25.46
N LYS A 49 11.76 -9.46 -26.52
CA LYS A 49 10.89 -9.38 -27.71
C LYS A 49 10.58 -10.77 -28.28
N ASP A 50 11.58 -11.66 -28.33
CA ASP A 50 11.46 -13.01 -28.87
C ASP A 50 10.64 -13.98 -27.98
N SER A 51 10.40 -13.62 -26.71
CA SER A 51 9.64 -14.43 -25.76
C SER A 51 8.14 -14.11 -25.76
N VAL A 52 7.73 -13.03 -26.40
CA VAL A 52 6.33 -12.60 -26.45
C VAL A 52 5.71 -13.04 -27.77
N GLY A 53 4.54 -13.68 -27.70
CA GLY A 53 3.85 -14.13 -28.90
C GLY A 53 3.42 -12.95 -29.78
N ASN A 54 3.48 -13.12 -31.11
CA ASN A 54 3.16 -12.08 -32.10
C ASN A 54 1.75 -11.43 -31.98
N ARG A 55 0.86 -12.00 -31.17
CA ARG A 55 -0.51 -11.49 -30.93
C ARG A 55 -0.64 -10.67 -29.65
N THR A 56 0.41 -10.58 -28.86
CA THR A 56 0.43 -9.82 -27.61
C THR A 56 0.88 -8.40 -27.91
N THR A 57 0.12 -7.40 -27.44
CA THR A 57 0.51 -6.01 -27.54
C THR A 57 1.77 -5.76 -26.71
N THR A 58 2.76 -5.09 -27.31
CA THR A 58 4.01 -4.71 -26.66
C THR A 58 4.43 -3.33 -27.09
N ILE A 59 5.20 -2.64 -26.23
CA ILE A 59 5.78 -1.32 -26.52
C ILE A 59 7.30 -1.44 -26.41
N ASP A 60 8.00 -1.04 -27.46
CA ASP A 60 9.45 -1.15 -27.51
C ASP A 60 10.11 -0.25 -26.45
N LEU A 61 11.12 -0.79 -25.77
CA LEU A 61 11.93 -0.04 -24.82
C LEU A 61 12.92 0.86 -25.59
N PRO A 62 12.90 2.18 -25.37
CA PRO A 62 13.82 3.09 -26.08
C PRO A 62 15.29 2.71 -25.83
N LEU A 63 16.14 2.82 -26.85
CA LEU A 63 17.58 2.51 -26.74
C LEU A 63 18.28 3.29 -25.62
N ALA A 64 17.82 4.51 -25.32
CA ALA A 64 18.33 5.32 -24.21
C ALA A 64 18.15 4.63 -22.85
N VAL A 65 17.02 3.95 -22.64
CA VAL A 65 16.73 3.16 -21.44
C VAL A 65 17.67 1.96 -21.34
N ASN A 66 18.01 1.36 -22.49
CA ASN A 66 18.93 0.23 -22.56
C ASN A 66 20.41 0.62 -22.70
N ARG A 67 20.77 1.87 -22.35
CA ARG A 67 22.15 2.40 -22.45
C ARG A 67 22.79 2.18 -23.83
N GLY A 68 21.99 2.19 -24.89
CA GLY A 68 22.41 1.96 -26.27
C GLY A 68 22.88 0.53 -26.59
N LYS A 69 22.66 -0.45 -25.70
CA LYS A 69 23.29 -1.77 -25.82
C LYS A 69 22.52 -2.74 -26.70
N THR A 70 21.19 -2.81 -26.59
CA THR A 70 20.41 -3.81 -27.34
C THR A 70 18.97 -3.34 -27.61
N ASP A 71 18.36 -3.77 -28.71
CA ASP A 71 16.92 -3.58 -28.98
C ASP A 71 16.10 -4.83 -28.60
N ARG A 72 16.50 -5.50 -27.51
CA ARG A 72 16.01 -6.86 -27.19
C ARG A 72 14.83 -6.90 -26.25
N PHE A 73 14.46 -5.78 -25.65
CA PHE A 73 13.43 -5.72 -24.62
C PHE A 73 12.22 -4.91 -25.07
N CYS A 74 11.05 -5.26 -24.55
CA CYS A 74 9.81 -4.51 -24.70
C CYS A 74 9.04 -4.53 -23.37
N ILE A 75 8.09 -3.59 -23.23
CA ILE A 75 7.07 -3.62 -22.19
C ILE A 75 5.88 -4.39 -22.72
N GLY A 76 5.46 -5.42 -22.00
CA GLY A 76 4.30 -6.24 -22.32
C GLY A 76 3.29 -6.25 -21.17
N PRO A 77 2.34 -7.20 -21.20
CA PRO A 77 1.36 -7.38 -20.14
C PRO A 77 1.99 -7.53 -18.75
N SER A 78 1.33 -7.04 -17.71
CA SER A 78 1.82 -7.17 -16.33
C SER A 78 1.96 -8.63 -15.91
N THR A 79 3.10 -8.99 -15.34
CA THR A 79 3.35 -10.27 -14.66
C THR A 79 3.08 -10.19 -13.15
N GLU A 80 2.56 -9.07 -12.65
CA GLU A 80 2.19 -8.91 -11.25
C GLU A 80 1.22 -10.02 -10.82
N PHE A 81 1.46 -10.59 -9.64
CA PHE A 81 0.76 -11.76 -9.12
C PHE A 81 -0.77 -11.64 -9.21
N LEU A 82 -1.33 -10.49 -8.82
CA LEU A 82 -2.79 -10.27 -8.78
C LEU A 82 -3.45 -10.26 -10.15
N TRP A 83 -2.71 -10.14 -11.26
CA TRP A 83 -3.29 -10.24 -12.61
C TRP A 83 -3.57 -11.68 -13.06
N TRP A 84 -3.02 -12.66 -12.35
CA TRP A 84 -3.05 -14.07 -12.71
C TRP A 84 -3.64 -14.95 -11.60
N TYR A 85 -3.55 -14.49 -10.35
CA TYR A 85 -4.02 -15.21 -9.17
C TYR A 85 -5.53 -15.52 -9.19
N GLN A 86 -5.89 -16.69 -8.66
CA GLN A 86 -7.27 -17.18 -8.53
C GLN A 86 -8.07 -17.08 -9.83
N ARG A 87 -7.64 -17.74 -10.91
CA ARG A 87 -8.40 -17.82 -12.18
C ARG A 87 -8.51 -16.50 -12.94
N ARG A 88 -7.78 -15.46 -12.53
CA ARG A 88 -7.70 -14.19 -13.31
C ARG A 88 -6.99 -14.40 -14.63
N ASP A 89 -6.15 -15.44 -14.77
CA ASP A 89 -5.57 -15.90 -16.03
C ASP A 89 -6.63 -16.34 -17.06
N GLU A 90 -7.80 -16.84 -16.63
CA GLU A 90 -8.91 -17.25 -17.51
C GLU A 90 -9.74 -16.08 -18.08
N LEU A 91 -9.42 -14.83 -17.72
CA LEU A 91 -10.18 -13.65 -18.13
C LEU A 91 -9.62 -13.02 -19.41
N ALA A 92 -10.50 -12.60 -20.32
CA ALA A 92 -10.13 -11.79 -21.48
C ALA A 92 -10.19 -10.30 -21.10
N VAL A 93 -9.18 -9.84 -20.34
CA VAL A 93 -9.09 -8.47 -19.81
C VAL A 93 -7.81 -7.78 -20.28
N ASN A 94 -7.81 -6.45 -20.29
CA ASN A 94 -6.65 -5.64 -20.60
C ASN A 94 -5.58 -5.82 -19.49
N ARG A 95 -4.48 -6.51 -19.79
CA ARG A 95 -3.34 -6.72 -18.89
C ARG A 95 -2.17 -5.78 -19.17
N GLY A 96 -2.38 -4.79 -20.03
CA GLY A 96 -1.33 -3.91 -20.51
C GLY A 96 -0.58 -4.48 -21.72
N PRO A 97 0.50 -3.80 -22.16
CA PRO A 97 1.07 -2.62 -21.53
C PRO A 97 0.11 -1.42 -21.57
N TRP A 98 0.18 -0.53 -20.58
CA TRP A 98 -0.68 0.67 -20.49
C TRP A 98 0.15 1.93 -20.69
N GLU A 99 -0.20 2.73 -21.70
CA GLU A 99 0.53 3.96 -22.04
C GLU A 99 0.19 5.10 -21.10
N THR A 100 -1.03 5.09 -20.56
CA THR A 100 -1.50 6.15 -19.65
C THR A 100 -1.88 5.58 -18.28
N PRO A 101 -1.70 6.37 -17.20
CA PRO A 101 -2.21 5.98 -15.87
C PRO A 101 -3.71 5.69 -15.88
N LYS A 102 -4.49 6.40 -16.70
CA LYS A 102 -5.93 6.19 -16.84
C LYS A 102 -6.25 4.74 -17.26
N GLU A 103 -5.60 4.27 -18.31
CA GLU A 103 -5.80 2.90 -18.81
C GLU A 103 -5.46 1.84 -17.75
N LEU A 104 -4.38 2.06 -16.98
CA LEU A 104 -3.99 1.18 -15.88
C LEU A 104 -5.05 1.15 -14.78
N LEU A 105 -5.48 2.32 -14.30
CA LEU A 105 -6.46 2.42 -13.22
C LEU A 105 -7.80 1.78 -13.63
N GLU A 106 -8.28 2.08 -14.83
CA GLU A 106 -9.51 1.47 -15.37
C GLU A 106 -9.37 -0.05 -15.53
N ALA A 107 -8.20 -0.53 -16.01
CA ALA A 107 -7.98 -1.95 -16.22
C ALA A 107 -8.06 -2.77 -14.93
N VAL A 108 -7.59 -2.25 -13.79
CA VAL A 108 -7.72 -2.93 -12.48
C VAL A 108 -9.18 -3.11 -12.09
N GLY A 109 -9.98 -2.05 -12.16
CA GLY A 109 -11.41 -2.12 -11.85
C GLY A 109 -12.17 -3.06 -12.80
N HIS A 110 -11.87 -3.00 -14.10
CA HIS A 110 -12.47 -3.90 -15.09
C HIS A 110 -12.08 -5.36 -14.90
N ARG A 111 -10.83 -5.65 -14.50
CA ARG A 111 -10.38 -7.01 -14.16
C ARG A 111 -11.22 -7.60 -13.03
N GLU A 112 -11.37 -6.86 -11.94
CA GLU A 112 -12.12 -7.35 -10.77
C GLU A 112 -13.61 -7.48 -11.05
N LEU A 113 -14.21 -6.55 -11.80
CA LEU A 113 -15.60 -6.68 -12.26
C LEU A 113 -15.80 -7.93 -13.11
N ALA A 114 -14.93 -8.17 -14.09
CA ALA A 114 -15.00 -9.35 -14.94
C ALA A 114 -14.85 -10.66 -14.12
N TRP A 115 -13.98 -10.64 -13.11
CA TRP A 115 -13.81 -11.77 -12.20
C TRP A 115 -15.07 -12.05 -11.39
N LEU A 116 -15.65 -11.02 -10.75
CA LEU A 116 -16.87 -11.16 -9.95
C LEU A 116 -18.06 -11.63 -10.78
N GLN A 117 -18.22 -11.12 -12.00
CA GLN A 117 -19.30 -11.54 -12.90
C GLN A 117 -19.18 -13.01 -13.30
N LYS A 118 -17.95 -13.53 -13.48
CA LYS A 118 -17.73 -14.89 -13.96
C LYS A 118 -17.61 -15.91 -12.83
N PHE A 119 -17.05 -15.51 -11.69
CA PHE A 119 -16.63 -16.42 -10.62
C PHE A 119 -17.05 -15.98 -9.22
N GLY A 120 -17.58 -14.77 -9.06
CA GLY A 120 -18.03 -14.24 -7.77
C GLY A 120 -19.08 -15.14 -7.14
N LYS A 121 -18.94 -15.37 -5.83
CA LYS A 121 -19.87 -16.15 -5.02
C LYS A 121 -20.00 -15.49 -3.64
N GLN A 122 -21.17 -15.69 -3.04
CA GLN A 122 -21.37 -15.41 -1.62
C GLN A 122 -20.35 -16.21 -0.80
N ARG A 123 -19.78 -15.54 0.19
CA ARG A 123 -18.80 -16.11 1.11
C ARG A 123 -18.71 -15.27 2.37
N PHE A 124 -18.29 -15.89 3.47
CA PHE A 124 -17.86 -15.15 4.64
C PHE A 124 -16.61 -14.33 4.34
N PRO A 125 -16.45 -13.16 4.99
CA PRO A 125 -15.18 -12.47 5.06
C PRO A 125 -14.08 -13.44 5.50
N ARG A 126 -12.97 -13.41 4.78
CA ARG A 126 -11.79 -14.23 5.06
C ARG A 126 -11.25 -13.91 6.45
N GLU A 127 -11.09 -12.63 6.76
CA GLU A 127 -10.67 -12.15 8.08
C GLU A 127 -11.84 -12.28 9.07
N PRO A 128 -11.67 -13.04 10.17
CA PRO A 128 -12.74 -13.25 11.15
C PRO A 128 -13.31 -11.95 11.74
N LEU A 129 -12.45 -10.96 11.99
CA LEU A 129 -12.82 -9.63 12.51
C LEU A 129 -13.85 -8.92 11.61
N TYR A 130 -13.82 -9.15 10.29
CA TYR A 130 -14.76 -8.52 9.39
C TYR A 130 -16.14 -9.15 9.40
N ARG A 131 -16.30 -10.38 9.93
CA ARG A 131 -17.60 -11.08 9.95
C ARG A 131 -18.63 -10.36 10.80
N GLU A 132 -18.19 -9.69 11.85
CA GLU A 132 -19.05 -8.90 12.73
C GLU A 132 -19.73 -7.75 11.96
N PHE A 133 -19.01 -7.07 11.05
CA PHE A 133 -19.56 -6.01 10.20
C PHE A 133 -20.65 -6.49 9.24
N TYR A 134 -20.76 -7.81 9.03
CA TYR A 134 -21.79 -8.42 8.20
C TYR A 134 -22.73 -9.33 9.01
N GLY A 135 -22.80 -9.15 10.34
CA GLY A 135 -23.70 -9.90 11.22
C GLY A 135 -23.46 -11.42 11.17
N HIS A 136 -22.20 -11.84 10.97
CA HIS A 136 -21.82 -13.23 10.74
C HIS A 136 -22.60 -13.91 9.62
N GLN A 137 -22.78 -13.21 8.49
CA GLN A 137 -23.42 -13.74 7.28
C GLN A 137 -22.45 -13.79 6.10
N GLU A 138 -22.80 -14.58 5.08
CA GLU A 138 -22.10 -14.53 3.79
C GLU A 138 -22.42 -13.22 3.07
N VAL A 139 -21.39 -12.60 2.50
CA VAL A 139 -21.53 -11.29 1.84
C VAL A 139 -21.82 -11.51 0.36
N ASP A 140 -22.80 -10.77 -0.16
CA ASP A 140 -23.10 -10.77 -1.59
C ASP A 140 -22.01 -10.05 -2.39
N PRO A 141 -21.38 -10.69 -3.39
CA PRO A 141 -20.41 -10.03 -4.25
C PRO A 141 -20.96 -8.82 -5.00
N GLN A 142 -22.29 -8.67 -5.13
CA GLN A 142 -22.92 -7.51 -5.76
C GLN A 142 -22.53 -6.20 -5.06
N LEU A 143 -22.29 -6.20 -3.75
CA LEU A 143 -21.80 -5.02 -3.02
C LEU A 143 -20.44 -4.56 -3.54
N GLN A 144 -19.51 -5.50 -3.73
CA GLN A 144 -18.19 -5.23 -4.33
C GLN A 144 -18.31 -4.78 -5.79
N VAL A 145 -19.24 -5.37 -6.56
CA VAL A 145 -19.51 -4.94 -7.94
C VAL A 145 -19.93 -3.48 -8.00
N ASP A 146 -20.78 -3.03 -7.07
CA ASP A 146 -21.24 -1.64 -7.04
C ASP A 146 -20.13 -0.67 -6.62
N SER A 147 -19.35 -1.02 -5.59
CA SER A 147 -18.17 -0.24 -5.21
C SER A 147 -17.10 -0.18 -6.31
N LEU A 148 -16.89 -1.24 -7.09
CA LEU A 148 -15.99 -1.21 -8.25
C LEU A 148 -16.52 -0.34 -9.41
N ARG A 149 -17.83 -0.29 -9.62
CA ARG A 149 -18.43 0.66 -10.58
C ARG A 149 -18.23 2.10 -10.14
N ASP A 150 -18.33 2.36 -8.84
CA ASP A 150 -18.06 3.66 -8.26
C ASP A 150 -16.58 4.03 -8.36
N TYR A 151 -15.67 3.09 -8.09
CA TYR A 151 -14.24 3.26 -8.38
C TYR A 151 -13.99 3.66 -9.84
N LEU A 152 -14.61 3.01 -10.82
CA LEU A 152 -14.40 3.35 -12.23
C LEU A 152 -14.91 4.75 -12.62
N LYS A 153 -15.85 5.33 -11.88
CA LYS A 153 -16.25 6.73 -12.06
C LYS A 153 -15.23 7.71 -11.48
N VAL A 154 -14.48 7.28 -10.45
CA VAL A 154 -13.55 8.12 -9.69
C VAL A 154 -12.13 8.04 -10.26
N ALA A 155 -11.69 6.84 -10.65
CA ALA A 155 -10.31 6.52 -11.01
C ALA A 155 -9.69 7.43 -12.11
N PRO A 156 -10.41 7.80 -13.20
CA PRO A 156 -9.85 8.69 -14.22
C PRO A 156 -9.54 10.10 -13.73
N HIS A 157 -10.09 10.49 -12.58
CA HIS A 157 -10.08 11.86 -12.07
C HIS A 157 -9.14 12.04 -10.87
N ILE A 158 -8.50 10.97 -10.41
CA ILE A 158 -7.51 11.00 -9.32
C ILE A 158 -6.07 10.86 -9.85
N ILE A 159 -5.85 11.13 -11.14
CA ILE A 159 -4.51 11.08 -11.76
C ILE A 159 -3.77 12.39 -11.44
N PRO A 160 -2.52 12.36 -10.95
CA PRO A 160 -1.78 13.59 -10.66
C PRO A 160 -1.51 14.38 -11.94
N GLU A 161 -1.67 15.70 -11.89
CA GLU A 161 -1.38 16.56 -13.04
C GLU A 161 0.12 16.75 -13.30
N ASN A 162 0.96 16.45 -12.30
CA ASN A 162 2.40 16.46 -12.47
C ASN A 162 2.84 15.25 -13.33
N PRO A 163 3.39 15.47 -14.54
CA PRO A 163 3.83 14.38 -15.41
C PRO A 163 4.93 13.51 -14.81
N GLU A 164 5.77 14.06 -13.92
CA GLU A 164 6.82 13.28 -13.25
C GLU A 164 6.24 12.20 -12.34
N LEU A 165 5.10 12.48 -11.69
CA LEU A 165 4.40 11.52 -10.85
C LEU A 165 3.73 10.42 -11.69
N CYS A 166 3.30 10.76 -12.91
CA CYS A 166 2.71 9.82 -13.85
C CYS A 166 3.74 8.95 -14.60
N GLN A 167 5.04 9.27 -14.50
CA GLN A 167 6.09 8.53 -15.17
C GLN A 167 6.15 7.08 -14.67
N PRO A 168 6.05 6.07 -15.57
CA PRO A 168 6.23 4.68 -15.16
C PRO A 168 7.66 4.40 -14.70
N THR A 169 7.79 3.78 -13.52
CA THR A 169 9.03 3.40 -12.85
C THR A 169 8.96 1.96 -12.38
N ILE A 170 10.12 1.30 -12.24
CA ILE A 170 10.23 -0.04 -11.67
C ILE A 170 10.70 0.04 -10.23
N ARG A 171 10.23 -0.90 -9.41
CA ARG A 171 10.68 -1.10 -8.05
C ARG A 171 10.77 -2.59 -7.77
N HIS A 172 11.66 -2.96 -6.85
CA HIS A 172 11.71 -4.32 -6.35
C HIS A 172 10.44 -4.63 -5.52
N PRO A 173 9.75 -5.75 -5.76
CA PRO A 173 8.45 -6.04 -5.15
C PRO A 173 8.57 -6.44 -3.68
N ASP A 174 9.68 -7.07 -3.28
CA ASP A 174 9.94 -7.46 -1.89
C ASP A 174 11.39 -7.13 -1.47
N LEU A 175 11.63 -5.91 -0.99
CA LEU A 175 12.92 -5.52 -0.40
C LEU A 175 13.07 -6.06 1.03
N SER A 176 12.83 -7.34 1.23
CA SER A 176 13.13 -8.03 2.49
C SER A 176 14.62 -8.25 2.65
N PRO A 177 15.15 -8.30 3.89
CA PRO A 177 16.56 -8.62 4.14
C PRO A 177 17.01 -9.96 3.54
N ASN A 178 16.09 -10.88 3.27
CA ASN A 178 16.35 -12.21 2.73
C ASN A 178 16.67 -12.15 1.23
N ASN A 179 16.18 -11.10 0.56
CA ASN A 179 16.40 -10.87 -0.87
C ASN A 179 17.63 -10.00 -1.17
N ILE A 180 18.33 -9.52 -0.14
CA ILE A 180 19.48 -8.62 -0.29
C ILE A 180 20.74 -9.36 0.16
N PHE A 181 21.74 -9.44 -0.71
CA PHE A 181 23.01 -10.09 -0.42
C PHE A 181 24.10 -9.05 -0.18
N VAL A 182 24.93 -9.30 0.84
CA VAL A 182 26.05 -8.44 1.23
C VAL A 182 27.37 -9.22 1.26
N SER A 183 28.45 -8.54 0.89
CA SER A 183 29.83 -9.02 1.06
C SER A 183 30.27 -8.95 2.53
N GLU A 184 31.43 -9.52 2.84
CA GLU A 184 32.08 -9.35 4.16
C GLU A 184 32.44 -7.88 4.45
N SER A 185 32.63 -7.06 3.42
CA SER A 185 32.85 -5.60 3.54
C SER A 185 31.57 -4.79 3.73
N GLY A 186 30.39 -5.43 3.71
CA GLY A 186 29.09 -4.75 3.83
C GLY A 186 28.62 -4.07 2.54
N ASP A 187 29.15 -4.47 1.37
CA ASP A 187 28.68 -4.01 0.06
C ASP A 187 27.53 -4.88 -0.44
N ILE A 188 26.51 -4.29 -1.05
CA ILE A 188 25.42 -5.04 -1.67
C ILE A 188 25.97 -5.72 -2.93
N THR A 189 25.98 -7.04 -2.93
CA THR A 189 26.50 -7.87 -4.03
C THR A 189 25.40 -8.28 -5.00
N GLY A 190 24.14 -8.27 -4.57
CA GLY A 190 22.99 -8.51 -5.42
C GLY A 190 21.67 -8.41 -4.68
N VAL A 191 20.61 -8.20 -5.45
CA VAL A 191 19.22 -8.28 -4.99
C VAL A 191 18.53 -9.34 -5.85
N ILE A 192 17.88 -10.31 -5.20
CA ILE A 192 17.19 -11.43 -5.84
C ILE A 192 15.68 -11.30 -5.68
N ASP A 193 14.95 -12.24 -6.28
CA ASP A 193 13.48 -12.32 -6.21
C ASP A 193 12.75 -11.15 -6.88
N TRP A 194 13.21 -10.79 -8.08
CA TRP A 194 12.54 -9.84 -8.97
C TRP A 194 11.23 -10.38 -9.58
N GLN A 195 10.75 -11.55 -9.15
CA GLN A 195 9.50 -12.12 -9.66
C GLN A 195 8.34 -11.17 -9.36
N HIS A 196 7.39 -11.04 -10.29
CA HIS A 196 6.27 -10.10 -10.19
C HIS A 196 6.64 -8.61 -10.12
N SER A 197 7.92 -8.24 -10.34
CA SER A 197 8.31 -6.84 -10.50
C SER A 197 7.49 -6.18 -11.60
N THR A 198 6.97 -4.99 -11.30
CA THR A 198 6.04 -4.30 -12.20
C THR A 198 6.45 -2.86 -12.36
N ILE A 199 6.28 -2.36 -13.58
CA ILE A 199 6.46 -0.97 -13.93
C ILE A 199 5.10 -0.29 -13.76
N LEU A 200 5.03 0.70 -12.87
CA LEU A 200 3.82 1.46 -12.58
C LEU A 200 4.19 2.95 -12.48
N PRO A 201 3.22 3.88 -12.63
CA PRO A 201 3.45 5.30 -12.39
C PRO A 201 4.08 5.57 -11.02
N MET A 202 4.98 6.54 -10.93
CA MET A 202 5.68 6.89 -9.68
C MET A 202 4.74 7.12 -8.50
N PHE A 203 3.58 7.75 -8.72
CA PHE A 203 2.59 7.97 -7.66
C PHE A 203 1.98 6.69 -7.06
N LEU A 204 2.07 5.55 -7.76
CA LEU A 204 1.67 4.24 -7.26
C LEU A 204 2.84 3.43 -6.68
N GLN A 205 4.08 3.80 -6.97
CA GLN A 205 5.29 3.09 -6.50
C GLN A 205 5.94 3.75 -5.29
N ALA A 206 5.78 5.06 -5.14
CA ALA A 206 6.42 5.86 -4.12
C ALA A 206 5.82 5.60 -2.73
N LYS A 207 6.46 4.69 -1.99
CA LYS A 207 6.18 4.42 -0.57
C LYS A 207 7.45 3.98 0.16
N ILE A 208 7.47 4.01 1.49
CA ILE A 208 8.55 3.39 2.25
C ILE A 208 8.37 1.86 2.18
N PRO A 209 9.40 1.06 1.85
CA PRO A 209 9.26 -0.38 1.76
C PRO A 209 8.96 -0.97 3.14
N LYS A 210 8.19 -2.07 3.17
CA LYS A 210 7.63 -2.66 4.40
C LYS A 210 8.67 -2.91 5.51
N HIS A 211 9.86 -3.36 5.13
CA HIS A 211 10.94 -3.68 6.07
C HIS A 211 11.74 -2.45 6.54
N PHE A 212 11.45 -1.26 6.00
CA PHE A 212 12.09 0.01 6.35
C PHE A 212 11.10 1.01 6.94
N GLN A 213 9.79 0.72 6.94
CA GLN A 213 8.78 1.57 7.56
C GLN A 213 8.58 1.22 9.03
N ASN A 214 8.10 2.19 9.80
CA ASN A 214 7.70 2.03 11.19
C ASN A 214 6.48 2.91 11.48
N TYR A 215 5.45 2.80 10.64
CA TYR A 215 4.20 3.55 10.80
C TYR A 215 3.49 3.19 12.11
N GLY A 216 2.79 4.16 12.69
CA GLY A 216 2.14 4.06 14.01
C GLY A 216 3.06 4.37 15.19
N ASP A 217 4.34 4.67 14.94
CA ASP A 217 5.30 5.09 15.97
C ASP A 217 5.54 6.60 15.89
N ASP A 218 5.17 7.33 16.95
CA ASP A 218 5.23 8.80 17.03
C ASP A 218 6.64 9.35 16.72
N ASP A 219 7.68 8.69 17.23
CA ASP A 219 9.07 9.12 17.00
C ASP A 219 9.46 8.97 15.52
N SER A 220 9.05 7.87 14.88
CA SER A 220 9.34 7.61 13.47
C SER A 220 8.59 8.59 12.56
N GLU A 221 7.29 8.79 12.79
CA GLU A 221 6.44 9.68 11.99
C GLU A 221 6.87 11.15 12.09
N ASN A 222 7.35 11.57 13.25
CA ASN A 222 7.91 12.91 13.47
C ASN A 222 9.40 13.04 13.12
N PHE A 223 9.99 12.01 12.50
CA PHE A 223 11.40 11.98 12.11
C PHE A 223 12.35 12.35 13.26
N ARG A 224 12.04 11.89 14.48
CA ARG A 224 12.88 12.10 15.66
C ARG A 224 14.09 11.18 15.60
N ARG A 225 15.22 11.65 16.15
CA ARG A 225 16.44 10.84 16.20
C ARG A 225 16.19 9.63 17.11
N PRO A 226 16.43 8.39 16.63
CA PRO A 226 16.25 7.20 17.45
C PRO A 226 17.24 7.15 18.61
N GLU A 227 16.73 6.93 19.82
CA GLU A 227 17.50 6.80 21.06
C GLU A 227 16.94 5.62 21.87
N LEU A 228 17.79 4.98 22.68
CA LEU A 228 17.35 4.00 23.68
C LEU A 228 16.78 4.74 24.89
N PRO A 229 15.83 4.14 25.63
CA PRO A 229 15.28 4.78 26.81
C PRO A 229 16.36 4.96 27.89
N THR A 230 16.25 6.03 28.68
CA THR A 230 17.28 6.38 29.69
C THR A 230 17.44 5.33 30.78
N ASN A 231 16.39 4.53 31.04
CA ASN A 231 16.39 3.43 31.98
C ASN A 231 16.78 2.06 31.37
N PHE A 232 17.24 2.01 30.11
CA PHE A 232 17.52 0.77 29.39
C PHE A 232 18.37 -0.24 30.16
N GLU A 233 19.43 0.23 30.83
CA GLU A 233 20.34 -0.64 31.60
C GLU A 233 19.65 -1.37 32.77
N PHE A 234 18.56 -0.79 33.29
CA PHE A 234 17.80 -1.29 34.44
C PHE A 234 16.60 -2.17 34.06
N LEU A 235 16.32 -2.33 32.78
CA LEU A 235 15.24 -3.18 32.27
C LEU A 235 15.58 -4.68 32.41
N GLU A 236 14.55 -5.52 32.45
CA GLU A 236 14.72 -6.97 32.35
C GLU A 236 15.18 -7.37 30.93
N GLU A 237 15.76 -8.57 30.77
CA GLU A 237 16.32 -9.00 29.48
C GLU A 237 15.27 -9.08 28.35
N SER A 238 14.03 -9.46 28.67
CA SER A 238 12.91 -9.46 27.73
C SER A 238 12.54 -8.05 27.26
N GLU A 239 12.45 -7.11 28.21
CA GLU A 239 12.18 -5.70 27.94
C GLU A 239 13.32 -5.05 27.13
N LYS A 240 14.58 -5.36 27.48
CA LYS A 240 15.75 -4.93 26.70
C LYS A 240 15.69 -5.42 25.26
N ALA A 241 15.25 -6.67 25.03
CA ALA A 241 15.10 -7.20 23.68
C ALA A 241 14.05 -6.44 22.88
N ASN A 242 12.90 -6.12 23.49
CA ASN A 242 11.83 -5.33 22.87
C ASN A 242 12.28 -3.90 22.54
N GLU A 243 12.92 -3.22 23.49
CA GLU A 243 13.45 -1.87 23.30
C GLU A 243 14.54 -1.82 22.22
N LEU A 244 15.41 -2.83 22.17
CA LEU A 244 16.41 -2.95 21.11
C LEU A 244 15.74 -3.13 19.75
N GLU A 245 14.71 -3.95 19.64
CA GLU A 245 14.02 -4.17 18.37
C GLU A 245 13.29 -2.92 17.90
N LEU A 246 12.56 -2.24 18.79
CA LEU A 246 11.92 -0.95 18.49
C LEU A 246 12.95 0.09 18.05
N TYR A 247 14.09 0.18 18.76
CA TYR A 247 15.19 1.03 18.38
C TYR A 247 15.73 0.71 16.98
N ARG A 248 15.92 -0.58 16.63
CA ARG A 248 16.37 -0.97 15.27
C ARG A 248 15.35 -0.58 14.20
N ARG A 249 14.05 -0.73 14.45
CA ARG A 249 12.98 -0.32 13.54
C ARG A 249 12.94 1.20 13.33
N ARG A 250 13.04 1.98 14.41
CA ARG A 250 13.15 3.45 14.35
C ARG A 250 14.40 3.89 13.58
N GLN A 251 15.54 3.24 13.82
CA GLN A 251 16.78 3.48 13.07
C GLN A 251 16.63 3.25 11.57
N LEU A 252 16.04 2.12 11.18
CA LEU A 252 15.79 1.78 9.78
C LEU A 252 14.95 2.84 9.09
N HIS A 253 13.82 3.20 9.71
CA HIS A 253 12.93 4.23 9.21
C HIS A 253 13.64 5.58 9.06
N TYR A 254 14.34 6.00 10.11
CA TYR A 254 15.08 7.26 10.14
C TYR A 254 16.16 7.33 9.04
N PHE A 255 16.99 6.29 8.91
CA PHE A 255 18.02 6.24 7.88
C PHE A 255 17.43 6.22 6.48
N TYR A 256 16.42 5.37 6.25
CA TYR A 256 15.79 5.26 4.94
C TYR A 256 15.17 6.60 4.51
N LEU A 257 14.41 7.24 5.39
CA LEU A 257 13.76 8.52 5.10
C LEU A 257 14.80 9.64 4.88
N GLY A 258 15.83 9.70 5.71
CA GLY A 258 16.93 10.68 5.60
C GLY A 258 17.76 10.54 4.32
N PHE A 259 18.14 9.31 3.94
CA PHE A 259 18.86 9.07 2.68
C PHE A 259 17.95 9.29 1.48
N THR A 260 16.68 8.89 1.53
CA THR A 260 15.74 9.12 0.41
C THR A 260 15.52 10.61 0.17
N SER A 261 15.38 11.41 1.24
CA SER A 261 15.23 12.87 1.11
C SER A 261 16.45 13.56 0.50
N THR A 262 17.64 13.01 0.73
CA THR A 262 18.90 13.58 0.23
C THR A 262 19.22 13.09 -1.19
N ASN A 263 19.13 11.77 -1.41
CA ASN A 263 19.65 11.10 -2.59
C ASN A 263 18.56 10.85 -3.66
N ASN A 264 17.29 10.69 -3.26
CA ASN A 264 16.18 10.37 -4.16
C ASN A 264 14.98 11.33 -3.98
N LYS A 265 15.24 12.63 -4.18
CA LYS A 265 14.24 13.70 -4.00
C LYS A 265 12.90 13.47 -4.71
N PRO A 266 12.84 12.99 -5.97
CA PRO A 266 11.56 12.72 -6.62
C PRO A 266 10.72 11.68 -5.87
N HIS A 267 11.34 10.59 -5.41
CA HIS A 267 10.67 9.58 -4.59
C HIS A 267 10.24 10.15 -3.24
N PHE A 268 11.12 10.90 -2.56
CA PHE A 268 10.79 11.53 -1.27
C PHE A 268 9.56 12.45 -1.37
N HIS A 269 9.53 13.33 -2.38
CA HIS A 269 8.38 14.22 -2.60
C HIS A 269 7.10 13.48 -3.00
N ALA A 270 7.21 12.28 -3.57
CA ALA A 270 6.07 11.47 -3.97
C ALA A 270 5.52 10.62 -2.80
N MET A 271 6.38 10.12 -1.90
CA MET A 271 5.91 9.25 -0.81
C MET A 271 5.36 10.00 0.42
N GLY A 272 5.71 11.28 0.59
CA GLY A 272 5.34 12.07 1.78
C GLY A 272 4.05 12.89 1.67
N LYS A 273 3.29 12.78 0.57
CA LYS A 273 2.07 13.57 0.38
C LYS A 273 0.82 12.74 0.61
N HIS A 274 -0.08 13.27 1.45
CA HIS A 274 -1.33 12.62 1.79
C HIS A 274 -2.22 12.35 0.57
N ASP A 275 -2.27 13.26 -0.39
CA ASP A 275 -3.03 13.07 -1.63
C ASP A 275 -2.55 11.86 -2.44
N LEU A 276 -1.25 11.55 -2.39
CA LEU A 276 -0.66 10.39 -3.07
C LEU A 276 -0.92 9.08 -2.32
N ILE A 277 -0.95 9.14 -0.99
CA ILE A 277 -1.33 7.99 -0.15
C ILE A 277 -2.77 7.56 -0.45
N VAL A 278 -3.72 8.52 -0.49
CA VAL A 278 -5.13 8.23 -0.80
C VAL A 278 -5.28 7.62 -2.21
N ARG A 279 -4.58 8.17 -3.22
CA ARG A 279 -4.58 7.60 -4.58
C ARG A 279 -4.05 6.17 -4.60
N ASN A 280 -2.95 5.91 -3.88
CA ASN A 280 -2.33 4.59 -3.84
C ASN A 280 -3.22 3.56 -3.15
N ARG A 281 -3.80 3.90 -1.99
CA ARG A 281 -4.71 3.01 -1.26
C ARG A 281 -5.95 2.66 -2.07
N LEU A 282 -6.57 3.64 -2.73
CA LEU A 282 -7.74 3.39 -3.56
C LEU A 282 -7.40 2.44 -4.73
N TYR A 283 -6.25 2.62 -5.39
CA TYR A 283 -5.77 1.71 -6.43
C TYR A 283 -5.50 0.30 -5.89
N ASP A 284 -4.73 0.19 -4.79
CA ASP A 284 -4.34 -1.09 -4.20
C ASP A 284 -5.59 -1.87 -3.74
N THR A 285 -6.54 -1.21 -3.07
CA THR A 285 -7.77 -1.83 -2.56
C THR A 285 -8.73 -2.22 -3.68
N ALA A 286 -8.88 -1.41 -4.73
CA ALA A 286 -9.70 -1.76 -5.89
C ALA A 286 -9.18 -2.99 -6.64
N GLY A 287 -7.88 -3.27 -6.55
CA GLY A 287 -7.25 -4.45 -7.14
C GLY A 287 -7.23 -5.70 -6.26
N ARG A 288 -7.76 -5.66 -5.04
CA ARG A 288 -7.74 -6.83 -4.15
C ARG A 288 -8.75 -7.90 -4.61
N PRO A 289 -8.42 -9.20 -4.45
CA PRO A 289 -9.38 -10.26 -4.74
C PRO A 289 -10.63 -10.20 -3.86
N TRP A 290 -11.74 -10.70 -4.39
CA TRP A 290 -12.97 -10.89 -3.61
C TRP A 290 -12.78 -11.95 -2.51
N GLU A 291 -12.69 -11.48 -1.28
CA GLU A 291 -12.52 -12.32 -0.09
C GLU A 291 -13.70 -12.24 0.90
N GLY A 292 -14.84 -11.73 0.43
CA GLY A 292 -16.03 -11.55 1.26
C GLY A 292 -16.07 -10.21 1.99
N ASP A 293 -15.24 -9.24 1.58
CA ASP A 293 -15.22 -7.91 2.17
C ASP A 293 -15.40 -6.83 1.10
N ASN A 294 -16.42 -5.98 1.27
CA ASN A 294 -16.64 -4.73 0.52
C ASN A 294 -16.28 -3.48 1.34
N THR A 295 -16.22 -3.58 2.67
CA THR A 295 -16.00 -2.46 3.58
C THR A 295 -14.69 -1.75 3.27
N SER A 296 -13.62 -2.50 2.94
CA SER A 296 -12.33 -1.90 2.56
C SER A 296 -12.44 -0.95 1.36
N LEU A 297 -13.00 -1.39 0.23
CA LEU A 297 -13.09 -0.55 -0.97
C LEU A 297 -14.04 0.63 -0.77
N LYS A 298 -15.16 0.38 -0.07
CA LYS A 298 -16.11 1.43 0.27
C LYS A 298 -15.48 2.51 1.13
N ALA A 299 -14.73 2.14 2.18
CA ALA A 299 -14.03 3.07 3.06
C ALA A 299 -13.01 3.92 2.28
N GLU A 300 -12.23 3.32 1.38
CA GLU A 300 -11.28 4.08 0.55
C GLU A 300 -11.99 5.05 -0.40
N LEU A 301 -13.14 4.68 -0.96
CA LEU A 301 -13.94 5.58 -1.79
C LEU A 301 -14.55 6.74 -1.00
N VAL A 302 -15.00 6.49 0.23
CA VAL A 302 -15.49 7.54 1.14
C VAL A 302 -14.34 8.46 1.54
N GLN A 303 -13.18 7.92 1.94
CA GLN A 303 -11.98 8.70 2.24
C GLN A 303 -11.58 9.57 1.03
N THR A 304 -11.60 9.00 -0.17
CA THR A 304 -11.35 9.72 -1.42
C THR A 304 -12.34 10.87 -1.64
N SER A 305 -13.61 10.70 -1.24
CA SER A 305 -14.61 11.77 -1.30
C SER A 305 -14.30 12.94 -0.35
N THR A 306 -13.81 12.64 0.86
CA THR A 306 -13.41 13.63 1.87
C THR A 306 -12.24 14.48 1.39
N TYR A 307 -11.24 13.87 0.74
CA TYR A 307 -10.07 14.57 0.21
C TYR A 307 -10.22 14.99 -1.26
N TRP A 308 -11.42 14.92 -1.82
CA TRP A 308 -11.68 15.21 -3.24
C TRP A 308 -11.10 16.54 -3.74
N PRO A 309 -11.21 17.67 -3.01
CA PRO A 309 -10.66 18.97 -3.45
C PRO A 309 -9.13 18.96 -3.69
N ASP A 310 -8.40 18.10 -2.98
CA ASP A 310 -6.94 18.01 -3.05
C ASP A 310 -6.49 17.01 -4.10
N ILE A 311 -7.21 15.89 -4.25
CA ILE A 311 -6.79 14.77 -5.10
C ILE A 311 -7.33 14.83 -6.53
N ALA A 312 -8.48 15.46 -6.75
CA ALA A 312 -9.14 15.50 -8.05
C ALA A 312 -8.33 16.32 -9.07
N THR A 313 -8.41 15.92 -10.35
CA THR A 313 -7.93 16.74 -11.47
C THR A 313 -8.60 18.11 -11.45
N SER A 314 -7.92 19.16 -11.91
CA SER A 314 -8.44 20.53 -11.91
C SER A 314 -9.80 20.65 -12.61
N ALA A 315 -10.03 19.86 -13.66
CA ALA A 315 -11.31 19.80 -14.37
C ALA A 315 -12.49 19.29 -13.51
N MET A 316 -12.22 18.52 -12.46
CA MET A 316 -13.22 17.87 -11.60
C MET A 316 -13.28 18.47 -10.20
N LYS A 317 -12.38 19.39 -9.83
CA LYS A 317 -12.40 20.04 -8.51
C LYS A 317 -13.66 20.87 -8.28
N GLU A 318 -14.20 21.48 -9.34
CA GLU A 318 -15.45 22.24 -9.30
C GLU A 318 -16.69 21.34 -9.32
N ALA A 319 -16.54 20.07 -9.73
CA ALA A 319 -17.59 19.08 -9.68
C ALA A 319 -17.58 18.39 -8.31
N ASN A 320 -18.77 18.17 -7.74
CA ASN A 320 -18.89 17.30 -6.57
C ASN A 320 -18.35 15.90 -6.88
N PHE A 321 -17.93 15.19 -5.84
CA PHE A 321 -17.51 13.79 -5.94
C PHE A 321 -18.54 12.99 -6.77
N PRO A 322 -18.11 12.18 -7.77
CA PRO A 322 -19.01 11.61 -8.78
C PRO A 322 -19.96 10.53 -8.23
N VAL A 323 -19.79 10.15 -6.96
CA VAL A 323 -20.56 9.14 -6.25
C VAL A 323 -21.17 9.79 -5.01
N LYS A 324 -22.36 9.36 -4.59
CA LYS A 324 -22.98 9.83 -3.36
C LYS A 324 -23.00 8.69 -2.36
N TYR A 325 -22.33 8.87 -1.24
CA TYR A 325 -22.49 8.01 -0.08
C TYR A 325 -23.55 8.61 0.84
N PRO A 326 -24.43 7.79 1.46
CA PRO A 326 -25.29 8.28 2.52
C PRO A 326 -24.41 8.85 3.64
N ASP A 327 -24.89 9.87 4.34
CA ASP A 327 -24.24 10.46 5.52
C ASP A 327 -24.11 9.47 6.72
N GLY A 328 -24.27 8.16 6.50
CA GLY A 328 -24.36 7.12 7.54
C GLY A 328 -23.19 6.14 7.63
N ASP A 329 -22.23 6.12 6.68
CA ASP A 329 -20.95 5.39 6.86
C ASP A 329 -19.94 6.21 7.70
N GLN A 330 -20.39 7.35 8.22
CA GLN A 330 -19.62 8.37 8.92
C GLN A 330 -19.08 7.96 10.29
N LEU A 331 -19.38 6.76 10.82
CA LEU A 331 -18.97 6.44 12.20
C LEU A 331 -17.46 6.40 12.37
N ARG A 332 -16.74 5.75 11.44
CA ARG A 332 -15.27 5.69 11.48
C ARG A 332 -14.62 7.01 11.07
N ASP A 333 -15.24 7.75 10.15
CA ASP A 333 -14.76 9.06 9.70
C ASP A 333 -14.99 10.16 10.74
N PHE A 334 -16.11 10.09 11.46
CA PHE A 334 -16.42 10.98 12.58
C PHE A 334 -15.44 10.72 13.72
N ILE A 335 -15.22 9.46 14.08
CA ILE A 335 -14.25 9.07 15.12
C ILE A 335 -12.80 9.34 14.66
N GLY A 336 -12.50 9.28 13.35
CA GLY A 336 -11.17 9.53 12.79
C GLY A 336 -10.22 8.33 12.83
N ILE A 337 -10.77 7.10 12.81
CA ILE A 337 -10.02 5.85 12.95
C ILE A 337 -9.87 5.10 11.63
N ASN A 338 -8.72 4.46 11.43
CA ASN A 338 -8.45 3.63 10.26
C ASN A 338 -9.11 2.24 10.35
N ILE A 339 -8.87 1.38 9.34
CA ILE A 339 -9.49 0.05 9.25
C ILE A 339 -9.12 -0.89 10.41
N ASP A 340 -7.96 -0.68 11.01
CA ASP A 340 -7.40 -1.44 12.12
C ASP A 340 -7.78 -0.82 13.49
N GLY A 341 -8.57 0.25 13.52
CA GLY A 341 -8.95 0.98 14.73
C GLY A 341 -7.93 2.03 15.21
N TRP A 342 -6.88 2.29 14.41
CA TRP A 342 -5.80 3.20 14.80
C TRP A 342 -6.06 4.62 14.33
N VAL A 343 -5.62 5.57 15.15
CA VAL A 343 -5.65 7.01 14.92
C VAL A 343 -4.25 7.56 15.24
N PRO A 344 -3.75 8.59 14.53
CA PRO A 344 -2.53 9.27 14.93
C PRO A 344 -2.60 9.72 16.38
N THR A 345 -1.50 9.65 17.13
CA THR A 345 -1.45 10.00 18.56
C THR A 345 -2.04 11.40 18.85
N GLU A 346 -1.78 12.34 17.95
CA GLU A 346 -2.28 13.72 18.00
C GLU A 346 -3.81 13.85 17.89
N SER A 347 -4.48 12.83 17.35
CA SER A 347 -5.94 12.78 17.20
C SER A 347 -6.61 11.73 18.11
N TYR A 348 -5.84 11.05 18.98
CA TYR A 348 -6.36 9.98 19.84
C TYR A 348 -7.41 10.44 20.86
N GLU A 349 -7.12 11.52 21.59
CA GLU A 349 -8.06 12.05 22.59
C GLU A 349 -9.36 12.54 21.93
N GLU A 350 -9.24 13.20 20.78
CA GLU A 350 -10.39 13.66 19.99
C GLU A 350 -11.22 12.47 19.47
N ALA A 351 -10.57 11.40 19.00
CA ALA A 351 -11.25 10.17 18.58
C ALA A 351 -11.97 9.49 19.74
N ARG A 352 -11.36 9.38 20.93
CA ARG A 352 -11.98 8.81 22.14
C ARG A 352 -13.15 9.65 22.66
N GLU A 353 -13.09 10.97 22.55
CA GLU A 353 -14.24 11.83 22.88
C GLU A 353 -15.40 11.63 21.91
N LYS A 354 -15.13 11.58 20.61
CA LYS A 354 -16.15 11.37 19.57
C LYS A 354 -16.78 9.99 19.66
N GLU A 355 -15.99 8.95 19.89
CA GLU A 355 -16.45 7.58 20.11
C GLU A 355 -17.41 7.50 21.30
N ARG A 356 -17.02 8.04 22.47
CA ARG A 356 -17.89 8.09 23.67
C ARG A 356 -19.18 8.88 23.43
N TYR A 357 -19.09 10.02 22.75
CA TYR A 357 -20.26 10.83 22.42
C TYR A 357 -21.29 10.05 21.60
N ILE A 358 -20.83 9.30 20.59
CA ILE A 358 -21.72 8.50 19.76
C ILE A 358 -22.31 7.34 20.54
N LYS A 359 -21.49 6.62 21.32
CA LYS A 359 -21.99 5.54 22.18
C LYS A 359 -23.14 6.03 23.06
N GLN A 360 -22.97 7.21 23.66
CA GLN A 360 -24.01 7.82 24.50
C GLN A 360 -25.26 8.20 23.70
N GLN A 361 -25.13 8.82 22.53
CA GLN A 361 -26.28 9.15 21.68
C GLN A 361 -27.06 7.91 21.23
N MET A 362 -26.36 6.82 20.91
CA MET A 362 -27.00 5.56 20.52
C MET A 362 -27.73 4.88 21.69
N LEU A 363 -27.17 4.94 22.90
CA LEU A 363 -27.84 4.45 24.12
C LEU A 363 -29.07 5.30 24.51
N GLU A 364 -29.00 6.62 24.32
CA GLU A 364 -30.12 7.54 24.55
C GLU A 364 -31.25 7.37 23.52
N ALA A 365 -30.90 7.02 22.28
CA ALA A 365 -31.85 6.78 21.19
C ALA A 365 -32.49 5.38 21.20
N ALA A 366 -31.91 4.41 21.92
CA ALA A 366 -32.48 3.07 22.05
C ALA A 366 -33.83 3.12 22.80
N GLU A 367 -34.85 2.54 22.17
CA GLU A 367 -36.25 2.61 22.63
C GLU A 367 -36.57 1.50 23.65
N THR A 368 -35.77 0.43 23.65
CA THR A 368 -35.96 -0.73 24.53
C THR A 368 -34.72 -1.06 25.35
N GLU A 369 -34.93 -1.71 26.49
CA GLU A 369 -33.84 -2.11 27.39
C GLU A 369 -32.98 -3.23 26.78
N ASP A 370 -33.57 -4.08 25.93
CA ASP A 370 -32.85 -5.13 25.22
C ASP A 370 -31.91 -4.54 24.14
N GLU A 371 -32.34 -3.50 23.42
CA GLU A 371 -31.47 -2.77 22.46
C GLU A 371 -30.30 -2.06 23.16
N ARG A 372 -30.54 -1.44 24.33
CA ARG A 372 -29.45 -0.84 25.13
C ARG A 372 -28.43 -1.86 25.56
N LYS A 373 -28.91 -3.03 25.99
CA LYS A 373 -28.05 -4.12 26.44
C LYS A 373 -27.24 -4.70 25.29
N GLU A 374 -27.86 -4.89 24.12
CA GLU A 374 -27.16 -5.38 22.92
C GLU A 374 -26.08 -4.38 22.46
N LEU A 375 -26.40 -3.07 22.45
CA LEU A 375 -25.47 -2.00 22.14
C LEU A 375 -24.29 -1.92 23.12
N ASP A 376 -24.51 -2.22 24.40
CA ASP A 376 -23.44 -2.19 25.41
C ASP A 376 -22.66 -3.51 25.47
N GLU A 377 -23.21 -4.65 25.04
CA GLU A 377 -22.49 -5.93 24.97
C GLU A 377 -21.66 -6.09 23.69
N HIS A 378 -22.04 -5.44 22.59
CA HIS A 378 -21.42 -5.57 21.26
C HIS A 378 -20.83 -4.26 20.76
N TRP A 379 -20.42 -3.37 21.68
CA TRP A 379 -19.85 -2.11 21.28
C TRP A 379 -18.45 -2.31 20.67
N PRO A 380 -18.21 -1.92 19.41
CA PRO A 380 -17.02 -2.32 18.64
C PRO A 380 -15.69 -1.70 19.12
N PHE A 381 -15.73 -0.77 20.07
CA PHE A 381 -14.55 -0.10 20.64
C PHE A 381 -14.36 -0.39 22.14
N GLN A 382 -14.81 -1.56 22.60
CA GLN A 382 -14.57 -1.99 23.96
C GLN A 382 -13.14 -2.43 24.19
N ASP A 383 -12.59 -2.03 25.33
CA ASP A 383 -11.30 -2.53 25.80
C ASP A 383 -11.49 -4.00 26.17
N HIS A 384 -10.84 -4.90 25.43
CA HIS A 384 -10.78 -6.33 25.77
C HIS A 384 -9.49 -6.60 26.55
N GLU A 385 -9.58 -7.40 27.63
CA GLU A 385 -8.37 -7.99 28.22
C GLU A 385 -7.75 -8.92 27.16
N GLU A 386 -6.51 -8.65 26.77
CA GLU A 386 -5.72 -9.58 25.97
C GLU A 386 -5.52 -10.84 26.81
N LEU A 387 -6.25 -11.91 26.47
CA LEU A 387 -6.05 -13.22 27.07
C LEU A 387 -4.84 -13.87 26.40
N ASP A 388 -3.76 -14.03 27.17
CA ASP A 388 -2.48 -14.68 26.80
C ASP A 388 -2.64 -16.04 26.10
#